data_AF-A0A937QXU6-F1
#
_entry.id   AF-A0A937QXU6-F1
#
_cell.length_a   1.000
_cell.length_b   1.000
_cell.length_c   1.000
_cell.angle_alpha   90.00
_cell.angle_beta   90.00
_cell.angle_gamma   90.00
#
_symmetry.space_group_name_H-M   'P 1'
#
loop_
_entity.id
_entity.type
_entity.pdbx_description
1 polymer ?
#
loop_
_entity_poly.entity_id
_entity_poly.type
_entity_poly.pdbx_seq_one_letter_code
_entity_poly.pdbx_strand_id
1 'polypeptide(L)' 'MRKKYSNNKIFDALEWIATMASHVSSKGDLMVRYYGYYSNVFRGKRKKGDSDELIPSILLHRT' A
#
# COMPACT_ATOMS: atom_id res chain seq x y z
N MET A 1 27.48 -23.53 -7.51
CA MET A 1 26.21 -24.24 -7.77
C MET A 1 25.04 -23.30 -7.42
N ARG A 2 24.17 -22.95 -8.37
CA ARG A 2 22.94 -22.17 -8.11
C ARG A 2 21.86 -23.11 -7.57
N LYS A 3 21.29 -22.83 -6.39
CA LYS A 3 20.07 -23.51 -5.91
C LYS A 3 18.93 -23.17 -6.87
N LYS A 4 18.43 -24.17 -7.60
CA LYS A 4 17.24 -24.04 -8.45
C LYS A 4 16.02 -24.11 -7.53
N TYR A 5 15.42 -22.97 -7.20
CA TYR A 5 14.15 -22.96 -6.48
C TYR A 5 13.03 -23.29 -7.48
N SER A 6 12.49 -24.50 -7.39
CA SER A 6 11.20 -24.79 -8.00
C SER A 6 10.13 -24.21 -7.08
N ASN A 7 9.58 -23.05 -7.45
CA ASN A 7 8.52 -22.38 -6.66
C ASN A 7 7.12 -22.97 -6.92
N ASN A 8 7.04 -24.10 -7.62
CA ASN A 8 5.77 -24.73 -7.92
C ASN A 8 5.30 -25.49 -6.68
N LYS A 9 4.42 -24.85 -5.91
CA LYS A 9 3.65 -25.48 -4.84
C LYS A 9 2.31 -25.95 -5.41
N ILE A 10 1.98 -27.21 -5.16
CA ILE A 10 0.65 -27.76 -5.44
C ILE A 10 -0.18 -27.52 -4.18
N PHE A 11 -1.34 -26.91 -4.36
CA PHE A 11 -2.29 -26.61 -3.29
C PHE A 11 -3.56 -27.39 -3.53
N ASP A 12 -4.23 -27.81 -2.45
CA ASP A 12 -5.64 -28.16 -2.54
C ASP A 12 -6.48 -26.93 -2.90
N ALA A 13 -7.65 -27.13 -3.51
CA ALA A 13 -8.47 -26.05 -4.02
C ALA A 13 -8.82 -24.99 -2.95
N LEU A 14 -9.12 -25.43 -1.72
CA LEU A 14 -9.44 -24.53 -0.62
C LEU A 14 -8.21 -23.77 -0.11
N GLU A 15 -7.07 -24.44 -0.03
CA GLU A 15 -5.80 -23.86 0.42
C GLU A 15 -5.30 -22.79 -0.56
N TRP A 16 -5.51 -23.02 -1.87
CA TRP A 16 -5.17 -22.05 -2.90
C TRP A 16 -5.98 -20.76 -2.76
N ILE A 17 -7.31 -20.87 -2.61
CA ILE A 17 -8.20 -19.72 -2.45
C ILE A 17 -7.84 -18.95 -1.17
N ALA A 18 -7.64 -19.65 -0.05
CA ALA A 18 -7.27 -19.03 1.22
C ALA A 18 -5.95 -18.26 1.13
N THR A 19 -4.94 -18.84 0.47
CA THR A 19 -3.62 -18.21 0.30
C THR A 19 -3.70 -16.96 -0.59
N MET A 20 -4.44 -17.03 -1.70
CA MET A 20 -4.64 -15.88 -2.58
C MET A 20 -5.43 -14.77 -1.89
N ALA A 21 -6.53 -15.11 -1.22
CA ALA A 21 -7.37 -14.16 -0.50
C ALA A 21 -6.61 -13.47 0.65
N SER A 22 -5.70 -14.17 1.33
CA SER A 22 -4.85 -13.61 2.38
C SER A 22 -3.83 -12.60 1.87
N HIS A 23 -3.46 -12.66 0.58
CA HIS A 23 -2.56 -11.68 -0.04
C HIS A 23 -3.30 -10.40 -0.49
N VAL A 24 -4.61 -10.47 -0.69
CA VAL A 24 -5.43 -9.30 -1.02
C VAL A 24 -5.59 -8.47 0.25
N SER A 25 -4.93 -7.31 0.28
CA SER A 25 -5.07 -6.34 1.37
C SER A 25 -6.54 -6.00 1.62
N SER A 26 -6.93 -5.84 2.87
CA SER A 26 -8.32 -5.56 3.21
C SER A 26 -8.83 -4.30 2.51
N LYS A 27 -10.14 -4.23 2.23
CA LYS A 27 -10.81 -3.13 1.48
C LYS A 27 -10.48 -1.74 2.03
N GLY A 28 -10.08 -1.63 3.31
CA GLY A 28 -9.68 -0.39 3.96
C GLY A 28 -8.19 -0.05 3.88
N ASP A 29 -7.29 -1.04 3.79
CA ASP A 29 -5.84 -0.82 3.84
C ASP A 29 -5.33 -0.05 2.61
N LEU A 30 -5.93 -0.32 1.44
CA LEU A 30 -5.67 0.45 0.23
C LEU A 30 -6.14 1.91 0.38
N MET A 31 -7.30 2.11 1.01
CA MET A 31 -7.85 3.45 1.24
C MET A 31 -7.06 4.22 2.29
N VAL A 32 -6.50 3.56 3.32
CA VAL A 32 -5.59 4.20 4.28
C VAL A 32 -4.28 4.61 3.61
N ARG A 33 -3.75 3.76 2.71
CA ARG A 33 -2.56 4.11 1.91
C ARG A 33 -2.81 5.27 0.95
N TYR A 34 -4.01 5.35 0.38
CA TYR A 34 -4.37 6.36 -0.62
C TYR A 34 -4.88 7.68 -0.01
N TYR A 35 -5.70 7.61 1.04
CA TYR A 35 -6.36 8.76 1.67
C TYR A 35 -5.91 9.05 3.11
N GLY A 36 -5.11 8.22 3.77
CA GLY A 36 -4.72 8.44 5.17
C GLY A 36 -3.80 9.64 5.34
N TYR A 37 -2.56 9.52 4.86
CA TYR A 37 -1.52 10.56 4.98
C TYR A 37 -1.80 11.81 4.11
N TYR A 38 -2.59 11.63 3.06
CA TYR A 38 -3.04 12.70 2.16
C TYR A 38 -4.44 13.26 2.52
N SER A 39 -5.08 12.78 3.60
CA SER A 39 -6.35 13.35 4.07
C SER A 39 -6.20 14.83 4.42
N ASN A 40 -7.28 15.59 4.24
CA ASN A 40 -7.32 17.00 4.65
C ASN A 40 -7.04 17.20 6.14
N VAL A 41 -7.45 16.25 6.99
CA VAL A 41 -7.16 16.28 8.43
C VAL A 41 -5.66 16.12 8.70
N PHE A 42 -5.00 15.15 8.06
CA PHE A 42 -3.56 14.94 8.23
C PHE A 42 -2.72 16.08 7.63
N ARG A 43 -3.15 16.63 6.50
CA ARG A 43 -2.59 17.87 5.91
C ARG A 43 -2.73 19.07 6.85
N GLY A 44 -3.90 19.25 7.47
CA GLY A 44 -4.12 20.30 8.47
C GLY A 44 -3.19 20.17 9.68
N LYS A 45 -2.94 18.93 10.14
CA LYS A 45 -1.97 18.65 11.22
C LYS A 45 -0.53 18.98 10.80
N ARG A 46 -0.12 18.67 9.57
CA ARG A 46 1.23 19.00 9.03
C ARG A 46 1.44 20.50 8.88
N LYS A 47 0.44 21.21 8.32
CA LYS A 47 0.46 22.67 8.19
C LYS A 47 0.58 23.36 9.55
N LYS A 48 -0.06 22.82 10.59
CA LYS A 48 0.08 23.35 11.97
C LYS A 48 1.49 23.11 12.56
N GLY A 49 2.15 22.03 12.17
CA GLY A 49 3.50 21.67 12.63
C GLY A 49 4.62 22.07 11.69
N ASP A 50 4.37 22.96 10.73
CA ASP A 50 5.33 23.52 9.75
C ASP A 50 6.17 22.46 9.01
N SER A 51 5.55 21.31 8.73
CA SER A 51 6.20 20.14 8.10
C SER A 51 5.63 19.82 6.72
N ASP A 52 4.88 20.75 6.13
CA ASP A 52 4.13 20.52 4.89
C ASP A 52 5.04 20.45 3.65
N GLU A 53 6.22 21.05 3.71
CA GLU A 53 7.18 21.16 2.59
C GLU A 53 8.10 19.94 2.41
N LEU A 54 8.13 19.01 3.37
CA LEU A 54 9.02 17.84 3.36
C LEU A 54 8.60 16.73 2.38
N ILE A 55 7.48 16.91 1.64
CA ILE A 55 6.95 15.89 0.74
C ILE A 55 6.87 16.45 -0.70
N PRO A 56 7.58 15.85 -1.66
CA PRO A 56 7.39 16.14 -3.07
C PRO A 56 5.94 15.82 -3.46
N SER A 57 5.16 16.86 -3.71
CA SER A 57 3.79 16.75 -4.18
C SER A 57 3.77 16.04 -5.53
N ILE A 58 3.41 14.76 -5.53
CA ILE A 58 3.16 13.96 -6.74
C ILE A 58 2.03 14.59 -7.60
N LEU A 59 1.29 15.55 -7.05
CA LEU A 59 0.22 16.31 -7.70
C LEU A 59 0.61 17.70 -8.22
N LEU A 60 1.88 18.15 -8.13
CA LEU A 60 2.32 19.39 -8.78
C LEU A 60 3.00 19.09 -10.13
N HIS A 61 2.19 18.71 -11.12
CA HIS A 61 2.52 19.04 -12.51
C HIS A 61 1.27 19.52 -13.26
N ARG A 62 0.90 20.78 -13.02
CA ARG A 62 0.23 21.70 -13.95
C ARG A 62 0.12 23.05 -13.23
N THR A 63 0.70 24.15 -13.66
CA THR A 63 1.17 24.64 -14.97
C THR A 63 2.54 25.30 -14.85
#